data_AF-A0A4Q1CSK7-F1
#
_entry.id   AF-A0A4Q1CSK7-F1
#
_cell.length_a   1.000
_cell.length_b   1.000
_cell.length_c   1.000
_cell.angle_alpha   90.00
_cell.angle_beta   90.00
_cell.angle_gamma   90.00
#
_symmetry.space_group_name_H-M   'P 1'
#
loop_
_entity.id
_entity.type
_entity.pdbx_description
1 polymer ?
#
loop_
_entity_poly.entity_id
_entity_poly.type
_entity_poly.pdbx_seq_one_letter_code
_entity_poly.pdbx_strand_id
1 'polypeptide(L)'
;MIDDQTVSALETAAGCGTRLRQAREAAGLTLDDVGQRLRMPVQVVRSLEEEQWQKLGAPVFVRGQLRSYARLLNVDVSELLEQAQVGPVVPPTLVSHTHTPRARRIAENLGRRVLYVGITAVLAVPVWFATRGHFDGGTPSPNTASLDVIPATVPVTPAADGAEPVASTETSVASTAKPAATPYVASLAPVPRPAATAAGAGTTLEMQFNGDSWVDIGGPDGSTVEKALIRSGESRSFTPGQVTRVTLGNASAVQVQQNGAIVDLAPYQRANVARFQVSSEGSVVPVSH
;
A
#
# COMPACT_ATOMS: atom_id res chain seq x y z
N MET A 1 26.08 1.89 -11.69
CA MET A 1 27.15 1.89 -12.70
C MET A 1 26.55 2.59 -13.90
N ILE A 2 26.94 3.84 -14.15
CA ILE A 2 26.40 4.65 -15.24
C ILE A 2 27.02 4.10 -16.54
N ASP A 3 26.21 3.88 -17.57
CA ASP A 3 26.64 3.29 -18.85
C ASP A 3 27.63 4.23 -19.59
N ASP A 4 28.94 4.01 -19.41
CA ASP A 4 30.04 4.75 -20.06
C ASP A 4 29.89 4.80 -21.59
N GLN A 5 29.33 3.75 -22.19
CA GLN A 5 29.10 3.65 -23.64
C GLN A 5 28.17 4.75 -24.17
N THR A 6 27.22 5.22 -23.35
CA THR A 6 26.27 6.26 -23.77
C THR A 6 26.87 7.65 -23.73
N VAL A 7 27.85 7.87 -22.85
CA VAL A 7 28.56 9.14 -22.71
C VAL A 7 29.50 9.32 -23.92
N SER A 8 30.25 8.28 -24.31
CA SER A 8 31.14 8.35 -25.48
C SER A 8 30.41 8.54 -26.82
N ALA A 9 29.19 8.03 -26.98
CA ALA A 9 28.40 8.31 -28.19
C ALA A 9 28.00 9.79 -28.31
N LEU A 10 27.72 10.46 -27.19
CA LEU A 10 27.38 11.89 -27.16
C LEU A 10 28.61 12.81 -27.25
N GLU A 11 29.81 12.35 -26.89
CA GLU A 11 31.06 13.08 -27.15
C GLU A 11 31.33 13.27 -28.65
N THR A 12 30.83 12.37 -29.50
CA THR A 12 30.92 12.51 -30.97
C THR A 12 30.01 13.62 -31.51
N ALA A 13 29.03 14.09 -30.72
CA ALA A 13 28.19 15.24 -31.05
C ALA A 13 28.82 16.59 -30.68
N ALA A 14 30.13 16.64 -30.43
CA ALA A 14 30.86 17.84 -30.06
C ALA A 14 30.61 19.01 -31.04
N GLY A 15 30.35 20.20 -30.50
CA GLY A 15 30.09 21.41 -31.26
C GLY A 15 28.61 21.73 -31.50
N CYS A 16 27.68 20.81 -31.22
CA CYS A 16 26.25 21.09 -31.34
C CYS A 16 25.75 22.17 -30.36
N GLY A 17 26.29 22.21 -29.14
CA GLY A 17 25.93 23.20 -28.13
C GLY A 17 26.39 24.60 -28.50
N THR A 18 27.60 24.71 -29.06
CA THR A 18 28.14 26.00 -29.54
C THR A 18 27.33 26.57 -30.70
N ARG A 19 26.90 25.72 -31.64
CA ARG A 19 26.05 26.13 -32.78
C ARG A 19 24.68 26.60 -32.32
N LEU A 20 24.06 25.92 -31.36
CA LEU A 20 22.78 26.33 -30.77
C LEU A 20 22.92 27.66 -30.02
N ARG A 21 24.01 27.86 -29.27
CA ARG A 21 24.30 29.13 -28.58
C ARG A 21 24.40 30.29 -29.57
N GLN A 22 25.21 30.14 -30.61
CA GLN A 22 25.39 31.18 -31.63
C GLN A 22 24.08 31.54 -32.31
N ALA A 23 23.26 30.54 -32.64
CA ALA A 23 21.95 30.77 -33.24
C ALA A 23 20.95 31.43 -32.28
N ARG A 24 20.99 31.08 -30.98
CA ARG A 24 20.19 31.76 -29.97
C ARG A 24 20.57 33.24 -29.88
N GLU A 25 21.86 33.53 -29.84
CA GLU A 25 22.40 34.89 -29.77
C GLU A 25 22.06 35.70 -31.04
N ALA A 26 22.17 35.08 -32.22
CA ALA A 26 21.74 35.69 -33.49
C ALA A 26 20.24 35.97 -33.54
N ALA A 27 19.42 35.13 -32.88
CA ALA A 27 17.98 35.34 -32.73
C ALA A 27 17.63 36.35 -31.61
N GLY A 28 18.62 36.85 -30.85
CA GLY A 28 18.41 37.80 -29.75
C GLY A 28 17.63 37.23 -28.56
N LEU A 29 17.61 35.91 -28.40
CA LEU A 29 16.85 35.24 -27.34
C LEU A 29 17.71 35.04 -26.08
N THR A 30 17.10 35.26 -24.91
CA THR A 30 17.74 34.91 -23.64
C THR A 30 17.58 33.42 -23.33
N LEU A 31 18.41 32.90 -22.43
CA LEU A 31 18.27 31.51 -21.95
C LEU A 31 16.90 31.27 -21.29
N ASP A 32 16.38 32.28 -20.58
CA ASP A 32 15.07 32.22 -19.94
C ASP A 32 13.94 32.17 -20.97
N ASP A 33 14.02 32.96 -22.04
CA ASP A 33 13.02 32.96 -23.13
C ASP A 33 12.95 31.60 -23.84
N VAL A 34 14.12 31.02 -24.14
CA VAL A 34 14.21 29.69 -24.72
C VAL A 34 13.63 28.64 -23.77
N GLY A 35 14.00 28.71 -22.48
CA GLY A 35 13.48 27.81 -21.45
C GLY A 35 11.96 27.87 -21.36
N GLN A 36 11.36 29.05 -21.38
CA GLN A 36 9.91 29.22 -21.37
C GLN A 36 9.24 28.66 -22.63
N ARG A 37 9.78 28.95 -23.83
CA ARG A 37 9.21 28.48 -25.10
C ARG A 37 9.29 26.96 -25.27
N LEU A 38 10.41 26.36 -24.86
CA LEU A 38 10.62 24.91 -24.94
C LEU A 38 10.05 24.15 -23.73
N ARG A 39 9.55 24.87 -22.71
CA ARG A 39 9.15 24.31 -21.40
C ARG A 39 10.28 23.48 -20.77
N MET A 40 11.50 23.98 -20.90
CA MET A 40 12.70 23.37 -20.34
C MET A 40 13.27 24.26 -19.23
N PRO A 41 13.72 23.70 -18.10
CA PRO A 41 14.43 24.47 -17.10
C PRO A 41 15.66 25.15 -17.70
N VAL A 42 15.94 26.38 -17.28
CA VAL A 42 17.07 27.19 -17.79
C VAL A 42 18.40 26.45 -17.65
N GLN A 43 18.56 25.69 -16.57
CA GLN A 43 19.74 24.86 -16.34
C GLN A 43 19.91 23.74 -17.38
N VAL A 44 18.81 23.19 -17.90
CA VAL A 44 18.83 22.19 -18.98
C VAL A 44 19.31 22.85 -20.27
N VAL A 45 18.73 24.00 -20.64
CA VAL A 45 19.13 24.77 -21.83
C VAL A 45 20.62 25.14 -21.77
N ARG A 46 21.10 25.62 -20.61
CA ARG A 46 22.51 25.91 -20.37
C ARG A 46 23.39 24.67 -20.53
N SER A 47 22.97 23.54 -19.97
CA SER A 47 23.73 22.29 -20.05
C SER A 47 23.80 21.74 -21.48
N LEU A 48 22.78 21.99 -22.31
CA LEU A 48 22.80 21.66 -23.75
C LEU A 48 23.79 22.55 -24.51
N GLU A 49 23.87 23.84 -24.21
CA GLU A 49 24.83 24.75 -24.84
C GLU A 49 26.29 24.52 -24.38
N GLU A 50 26.47 24.05 -23.14
CA GLU A 50 27.78 23.71 -22.56
C GLU A 50 28.17 22.24 -22.82
N GLU A 51 27.34 21.48 -23.55
CA GLU A 51 27.56 20.07 -23.89
C GLU A 51 27.81 19.18 -22.65
N GLN A 52 27.22 19.55 -21.51
CA GLN A 52 27.33 18.85 -20.24
C GLN A 52 26.32 17.70 -20.14
N TRP A 53 26.48 16.71 -21.02
CA TRP A 53 25.59 15.55 -21.14
C TRP A 53 25.40 14.79 -19.82
N GLN A 54 26.45 14.74 -18.98
CA GLN A 54 26.44 14.04 -17.70
C GLN A 54 25.47 14.67 -16.68
N LYS A 55 25.21 15.98 -16.77
CA LYS A 55 24.28 16.67 -15.87
C LYS A 55 22.81 16.55 -16.29
N LEU A 56 22.56 16.18 -17.55
CA LEU A 56 21.22 16.08 -18.14
C LEU A 56 20.51 14.76 -17.81
N GLY A 57 21.22 13.79 -17.24
CA GLY A 57 20.67 12.50 -16.82
C GLY A 57 20.58 11.52 -17.99
N ALA A 58 19.40 10.92 -18.22
CA ALA A 58 19.27 9.84 -19.19
C ALA A 58 19.44 10.33 -20.66
N PRO A 59 20.37 9.74 -21.44
CA PRO A 59 20.79 10.23 -22.75
C PRO A 59 19.68 10.21 -23.82
N VAL A 60 18.63 9.41 -23.62
CA VAL A 60 17.44 9.38 -24.50
C VAL A 60 16.68 10.70 -24.53
N PHE A 61 16.68 11.47 -23.43
CA PHE A 61 15.98 12.74 -23.37
C PHE A 61 16.76 13.88 -24.02
N VAL A 62 18.10 13.82 -23.98
CA VAL A 62 19.01 14.82 -24.56
C VAL A 62 18.77 14.99 -26.07
N ARG A 63 18.61 13.87 -26.79
CA ARG A 63 18.35 13.88 -28.24
C ARG A 63 17.05 14.60 -28.59
N GLY A 64 15.98 14.34 -27.83
CA GLY A 64 14.69 15.00 -28.03
C GLY A 64 14.76 16.50 -27.73
N GLN A 65 15.52 16.88 -26.70
CA GLN A 65 15.72 18.27 -26.31
C GLN A 65 16.53 19.05 -27.36
N LEU A 66 17.64 18.48 -27.85
CA LEU A 66 18.45 19.08 -28.92
C LEU A 66 17.63 19.31 -30.20
N ARG A 67 16.84 18.31 -30.62
CA ARG A 67 15.97 18.45 -31.80
C ARG A 67 14.90 19.54 -31.60
N SER A 68 14.31 19.61 -30.40
CA SER A 68 13.31 20.63 -30.09
C SER A 68 13.92 22.04 -30.09
N TYR A 69 15.13 22.19 -29.56
CA TYR A 69 15.84 23.46 -29.54
C TYR A 69 16.30 23.89 -30.94
N ALA A 70 16.87 22.97 -31.72
CA ALA A 70 17.23 23.18 -33.12
C ALA A 70 16.03 23.64 -33.96
N ARG A 71 14.86 23.03 -33.74
CA ARG A 71 13.60 23.42 -34.41
C ARG A 71 13.12 24.81 -34.04
N LEU A 72 13.31 25.24 -32.78
CA LEU A 72 12.94 26.60 -32.34
C LEU A 72 13.80 27.67 -33.03
N LEU A 73 15.09 27.40 -33.20
CA LEU A 73 16.05 28.33 -33.82
C LEU A 73 16.16 28.17 -35.35
N ASN A 74 15.44 27.21 -35.93
CA ASN A 74 15.51 26.85 -37.34
C ASN A 74 16.94 26.51 -37.82
N VAL A 75 17.71 25.85 -36.97
CA VAL A 75 19.08 25.42 -37.23
C VAL A 75 19.10 23.92 -37.45
N ASP A 76 19.85 23.46 -38.46
CA ASP A 76 20.06 22.05 -38.64
C ASP A 76 21.22 21.52 -37.79
N VAL A 77 20.87 20.64 -36.86
CA VAL A 77 21.80 19.91 -35.97
C VAL A 77 21.63 18.40 -36.19
N SER A 78 20.75 17.99 -37.11
CA SER A 78 20.40 16.59 -37.33
C SER A 78 21.58 15.79 -37.90
N GLU A 79 22.34 16.36 -38.83
CA GLU A 79 23.55 15.74 -39.39
C GLU A 79 24.60 15.43 -38.31
N LEU A 80 24.82 16.35 -37.37
CA LEU A 80 25.76 16.16 -36.25
C LEU A 80 25.26 15.09 -35.27
N LEU A 81 23.94 15.03 -35.05
CA LEU A 81 23.31 14.04 -34.20
C LEU A 81 23.26 12.63 -34.82
N GLU A 82 23.25 12.54 -36.15
CA GLU A 82 23.32 11.29 -36.91
C GLU A 82 24.76 10.78 -36.99
N GLN A 83 25.74 11.67 -37.19
CA GLN A 83 27.17 11.32 -37.14
C GLN A 83 27.60 10.83 -35.75
N ALA A 84 26.98 11.34 -34.69
CA ALA A 84 27.18 10.86 -33.33
C ALA A 84 26.57 9.47 -33.05
N GLN A 85 25.77 8.90 -33.96
CA GLN A 85 25.19 7.56 -33.81
C GLN A 85 26.03 6.48 -34.49
N VAL A 86 26.98 5.91 -33.75
CA VAL A 86 27.28 4.48 -33.87
C VAL A 86 27.14 3.85 -32.49
N GLY A 87 25.94 3.38 -32.19
CA GLY A 87 25.62 2.66 -30.96
C GLY A 87 24.13 2.32 -30.93
N PRO A 88 23.73 1.05 -31.17
CA PRO A 88 22.33 0.67 -31.09
C PRO A 88 21.81 0.92 -29.68
N VAL A 89 20.59 1.44 -29.57
CA VAL A 89 19.88 1.64 -28.30
C VAL A 89 19.64 0.25 -27.68
N VAL A 90 20.58 -0.18 -26.82
CA VAL A 90 20.43 -1.41 -26.04
C VAL A 90 19.33 -1.16 -25.01
N PRO A 91 18.20 -1.89 -25.05
CA PRO A 91 17.16 -1.74 -24.06
C PRO A 91 17.75 -2.04 -22.67
N PRO A 92 17.55 -1.16 -21.67
CA PRO A 92 18.13 -1.34 -20.35
C PRO A 92 17.63 -2.67 -19.76
N THR A 93 18.58 -3.51 -19.36
CA THR A 93 18.27 -4.78 -18.71
C THR A 93 17.49 -4.50 -17.42
N LEU A 94 16.24 -4.96 -17.37
CA LEU A 94 15.36 -4.85 -16.21
C LEU A 94 15.93 -5.68 -15.05
N VAL A 95 16.75 -5.05 -14.21
CA VAL A 95 17.20 -5.68 -12.97
C VAL A 95 16.06 -5.58 -11.96
N SER A 96 15.39 -6.71 -11.71
CA SER A 96 14.37 -6.82 -10.67
C SER A 96 15.03 -6.66 -9.29
N HIS A 97 15.04 -5.45 -8.76
CA HIS A 97 15.35 -5.22 -7.35
C HIS A 97 14.18 -5.71 -6.48
N THR A 98 14.06 -7.01 -6.28
CA THR A 98 13.26 -7.58 -5.18
C THR A 98 13.62 -9.04 -4.97
N HIS A 99 14.69 -9.27 -4.20
CA HIS A 99 14.89 -10.57 -3.58
C HIS A 99 15.27 -10.34 -2.12
N THR A 100 14.27 -10.18 -1.25
CA THR A 100 14.49 -10.51 0.18
C THR A 100 14.47 -12.03 0.25
N PRO A 101 15.62 -12.70 0.48
CA PRO A 101 15.65 -14.16 0.45
C PRO A 101 14.75 -14.69 1.57
N ARG A 102 13.80 -15.55 1.21
CA ARG A 102 12.84 -16.20 2.14
C ARG A 102 13.54 -16.83 3.34
N ALA A 103 14.78 -17.28 3.18
CA ALA A 103 15.63 -17.81 4.23
C ALA A 103 15.82 -16.86 5.43
N ARG A 104 15.93 -15.54 5.19
CA ARG A 104 16.13 -14.55 6.27
C ARG A 104 14.89 -14.38 7.15
N ARG A 105 13.68 -14.41 6.55
CA ARG A 105 12.41 -14.36 7.31
C ARG A 105 12.16 -15.64 8.11
N ILE A 106 12.54 -16.80 7.59
CA ILE A 106 12.41 -18.08 8.32
C ILE A 106 13.39 -18.12 9.50
N ALA A 107 14.62 -17.67 9.31
CA ALA A 107 15.62 -17.61 10.38
C ALA A 107 15.22 -16.67 11.53
N GLU A 108 14.67 -15.49 11.22
CA GLU A 108 14.21 -14.52 12.22
C GLU A 108 13.02 -15.06 13.05
N ASN A 109 12.08 -15.75 12.40
CA ASN A 109 10.94 -16.38 13.08
C ASN A 109 11.38 -17.57 13.97
N LEU A 110 12.38 -18.34 13.55
CA LEU A 110 12.91 -19.44 14.34
C LEU A 110 13.69 -18.93 15.56
N GLY A 111 14.51 -17.90 15.39
CA GLY A 111 15.25 -17.26 16.48
C GLY A 111 14.33 -16.70 17.57
N ARG A 112 13.24 -16.02 17.18
CA ARG A 112 12.21 -15.54 18.13
C ARG A 112 11.55 -16.69 18.89
N ARG A 113 11.19 -17.79 18.21
CA ARG A 113 10.58 -18.97 18.86
C ARG A 113 11.53 -19.64 19.84
N VAL A 114 12.80 -19.82 19.48
CA VAL A 114 13.83 -20.38 20.38
C VAL A 114 14.04 -19.49 21.60
N LEU A 115 14.05 -18.17 21.41
CA LEU A 115 14.14 -17.22 22.52
C LEU A 115 12.97 -17.35 23.50
N TYR A 116 11.72 -17.39 23.00
CA TYR A 116 10.55 -17.58 23.85
C TYR A 116 10.58 -18.93 24.58
N VAL A 117 10.89 -20.03 23.89
CA VAL A 117 11.01 -21.36 24.50
C VAL A 117 12.10 -21.38 25.58
N GLY A 118 13.24 -20.74 25.34
CA GLY A 118 14.32 -20.61 26.32
C GLY A 118 13.88 -19.84 27.57
N ILE A 119 13.25 -18.68 27.42
CA ILE A 119 12.72 -17.89 28.54
C ILE A 119 11.69 -18.69 29.33
N THR A 120 10.76 -19.36 28.64
CA THR A 120 9.74 -20.19 29.29
C THR A 120 10.39 -21.37 30.05
N ALA A 121 11.39 -22.03 29.49
CA ALA A 121 12.11 -23.11 30.17
C ALA A 121 12.84 -22.60 31.42
N VAL A 122 13.49 -21.44 31.36
CA VAL A 122 14.17 -20.81 32.50
C VAL A 122 13.19 -20.49 33.64
N LEU A 123 11.93 -20.15 33.34
CA LEU A 123 10.91 -19.90 34.36
C LEU A 123 10.20 -21.18 34.84
N ALA A 124 9.91 -22.12 33.93
CA ALA A 124 9.13 -23.32 34.23
C ALA A 124 9.95 -24.41 34.93
N VAL A 125 11.22 -24.58 34.56
CA VAL A 125 12.08 -25.65 35.11
C VAL A 125 12.32 -25.46 36.61
N PRO A 126 12.64 -24.27 37.15
CA PRO A 126 12.80 -24.07 38.59
C PRO A 126 11.50 -24.29 39.36
N VAL A 127 10.37 -23.80 38.83
CA VAL A 127 9.04 -23.99 39.44
C VAL A 127 8.68 -25.46 39.48
N TRP A 128 8.90 -26.19 38.40
CA TRP A 128 8.66 -27.64 38.34
C TRP A 128 9.57 -28.39 39.32
N PHE A 129 10.85 -28.04 39.42
CA PHE A 129 11.79 -28.67 40.35
C PHE A 129 11.38 -28.41 41.82
N ALA A 130 10.94 -27.19 42.14
CA ALA A 130 10.47 -26.80 43.48
C ALA A 130 9.14 -27.46 43.87
N THR A 131 8.22 -27.62 42.91
CA THR A 131 6.91 -28.24 43.15
C THR A 131 6.96 -29.76 43.11
N ARG A 132 7.90 -30.38 42.38
CA ARG A 132 8.06 -31.85 42.35
C ARG A 132 8.26 -32.44 43.75
N GLY A 133 9.02 -31.77 44.62
CA GLY A 133 9.19 -32.18 46.02
C GLY A 133 7.92 -32.01 46.88
N HIS A 134 7.02 -31.09 46.53
CA HIS A 134 5.73 -30.91 47.20
C HIS A 134 4.69 -31.98 46.83
N PHE A 135 4.89 -32.70 45.71
CA PHE A 135 4.01 -33.79 45.28
C PHE A 135 4.54 -35.19 45.65
N ASP A 136 5.86 -35.37 45.75
CA ASP A 136 6.47 -36.66 46.19
C ASP A 136 6.61 -36.78 47.73
N GLY A 137 6.58 -35.65 48.46
CA GLY A 137 6.56 -35.63 49.92
C GLY A 137 5.14 -35.51 50.45
N GLY A 138 4.55 -36.62 50.90
CA GLY A 138 3.26 -36.61 51.60
C GLY A 138 3.31 -35.62 52.77
N THR A 139 2.68 -34.46 52.59
CA THR A 139 2.53 -33.48 53.66
C THR A 139 1.31 -33.85 54.51
N PRO A 140 1.37 -33.70 55.85
CA PRO A 140 0.25 -33.98 56.73
C PRO A 140 -0.92 -33.08 56.36
N SER A 141 -2.13 -33.65 56.32
CA SER A 141 -3.39 -32.92 56.14
C SER A 141 -3.39 -31.61 56.93
N PRO A 142 -3.77 -30.47 56.32
CA PRO A 142 -4.15 -29.32 57.10
C PRO A 142 -5.36 -29.74 57.95
N ASN A 143 -5.20 -29.70 59.27
CA ASN A 143 -6.28 -29.89 60.22
C ASN A 143 -7.41 -28.91 59.90
N THR A 144 -8.43 -29.38 59.19
CA THR A 144 -9.72 -28.73 59.14
C THR A 144 -10.33 -28.87 60.53
N ALA A 145 -10.10 -27.88 61.40
CA ALA A 145 -10.80 -27.76 62.65
C ALA A 145 -12.29 -27.57 62.34
N SER A 146 -13.10 -28.56 62.69
CA SER A 146 -14.55 -28.50 62.59
C SER A 146 -15.09 -27.29 63.36
N LEU A 147 -15.87 -26.44 62.68
CA LEU A 147 -16.53 -25.27 63.27
C LEU A 147 -17.74 -25.63 64.16
N ASP A 148 -17.90 -26.90 64.56
CA ASP A 148 -19.12 -27.40 65.20
C ASP A 148 -18.99 -27.49 66.73
N VAL A 149 -18.46 -26.44 67.34
CA VAL A 149 -18.52 -26.23 68.78
C VAL A 149 -19.12 -24.85 69.03
N ILE A 150 -20.40 -24.86 69.42
CA ILE A 150 -21.09 -23.71 69.98
C ILE A 150 -20.66 -23.60 71.45
N PRO A 151 -19.96 -22.55 71.89
CA PRO A 151 -19.90 -22.24 73.30
C PRO A 151 -20.98 -21.23 73.65
N ALA A 152 -21.69 -21.58 74.70
CA ALA A 152 -22.73 -20.82 75.33
C ALA A 152 -22.27 -19.42 75.79
N THR A 153 -23.25 -18.55 75.81
CA THR A 153 -23.33 -17.24 76.45
C THR A 153 -22.75 -17.18 77.87
N VAL A 154 -21.93 -16.16 78.16
CA VAL A 154 -22.02 -15.33 79.39
C VAL A 154 -21.18 -14.04 79.27
N PRO A 155 -21.53 -12.96 80.00
CA PRO A 155 -21.40 -11.56 79.56
C PRO A 155 -20.40 -10.70 80.38
N VAL A 156 -20.43 -9.39 80.12
CA VAL A 156 -20.03 -8.21 80.95
C VAL A 156 -18.77 -7.42 80.52
N THR A 157 -19.02 -6.37 79.71
CA THR A 157 -18.81 -4.89 79.92
C THR A 157 -17.60 -4.33 80.73
N PRO A 158 -17.27 -3.01 80.66
CA PRO A 158 -16.48 -2.25 79.65
C PRO A 158 -15.30 -1.42 80.26
N ALA A 159 -14.43 -0.84 79.41
CA ALA A 159 -13.70 0.44 79.63
C ALA A 159 -12.85 0.71 78.37
N ALA A 160 -13.11 1.72 77.53
CA ALA A 160 -13.01 3.18 77.71
C ALA A 160 -11.60 3.74 77.46
N ASP A 161 -11.61 4.94 76.86
CA ASP A 161 -10.53 5.82 76.37
C ASP A 161 -9.80 5.40 75.07
N GLY A 162 -9.74 6.23 74.03
CA GLY A 162 -10.12 7.64 73.88
C GLY A 162 -9.01 8.39 73.16
N ALA A 163 -9.20 8.73 71.88
CA ALA A 163 -8.53 9.84 71.17
C ALA A 163 -9.02 9.95 69.71
N GLU A 164 -10.06 10.74 69.51
CA GLU A 164 -10.20 11.66 68.37
C GLU A 164 -9.76 13.06 68.86
N PRO A 165 -9.60 14.12 68.03
CA PRO A 165 -9.96 14.28 66.61
C PRO A 165 -8.86 14.98 65.77
N VAL A 166 -9.05 15.13 64.44
CA VAL A 166 -9.34 16.43 63.78
C VAL A 166 -9.43 16.30 62.26
N ALA A 167 -10.39 17.09 61.75
CA ALA A 167 -10.88 17.25 60.40
C ALA A 167 -9.85 17.60 59.32
N SER A 168 -10.18 17.22 58.08
CA SER A 168 -10.20 18.17 56.95
C SER A 168 -11.17 17.69 55.87
N THR A 169 -12.18 18.53 55.65
CA THR A 169 -13.13 18.55 54.55
C THR A 169 -12.44 18.99 53.27
N GLU A 170 -12.76 18.40 52.12
CA GLU A 170 -12.99 19.20 50.91
C GLU A 170 -13.85 18.48 49.87
N THR A 171 -14.98 19.12 49.61
CA THR A 171 -16.02 18.84 48.63
C THR A 171 -15.54 19.26 47.24
N SER A 172 -15.67 18.38 46.24
CA SER A 172 -15.59 18.78 44.82
C SER A 172 -16.95 18.61 44.15
N VAL A 173 -17.29 19.62 43.37
CA VAL A 173 -18.61 20.04 42.91
C VAL A 173 -18.86 19.68 41.45
N ALA A 174 -20.15 19.48 41.16
CA ALA A 174 -20.84 19.78 39.91
C ALA A 174 -20.57 18.88 38.67
N SER A 175 -21.49 17.94 38.46
CA SER A 175 -21.80 17.39 37.13
C SER A 175 -23.07 18.05 36.61
N THR A 176 -22.94 18.85 35.55
CA THR A 176 -24.05 19.45 34.80
C THR A 176 -23.97 18.95 33.36
N ALA A 177 -25.04 18.32 32.86
CA ALA A 177 -25.63 18.58 31.54
C ALA A 177 -26.62 17.48 31.14
N LYS A 178 -27.90 17.88 31.10
CA LYS A 178 -29.00 17.29 30.30
C LYS A 178 -28.98 17.96 28.92
N PRO A 179 -29.30 17.25 27.83
CA PRO A 179 -30.48 17.61 27.02
C PRO A 179 -31.32 16.36 26.72
N ALA A 180 -32.63 16.36 27.02
CA ALA A 180 -33.72 16.85 26.16
C ALA A 180 -34.21 15.78 25.16
N ALA A 181 -35.40 15.26 25.45
CA ALA A 181 -36.19 14.38 24.60
C ALA A 181 -37.20 15.20 23.80
N THR A 182 -37.42 14.81 22.53
CA THR A 182 -38.68 15.01 21.78
C THR A 182 -38.90 13.82 20.83
N PRO A 183 -40.15 13.55 20.39
CA PRO A 183 -40.64 12.18 20.21
C PRO A 183 -40.79 11.71 18.76
N TYR A 184 -40.72 10.38 18.63
CA TYR A 184 -41.47 9.44 17.77
C TYR A 184 -42.18 9.99 16.51
N VAL A 185 -41.70 9.59 15.33
CA VAL A 185 -42.51 9.43 14.12
C VAL A 185 -42.17 8.10 13.42
N ALA A 186 -43.13 7.19 13.51
CA ALA A 186 -43.53 6.10 12.62
C ALA A 186 -42.51 5.40 11.71
N SER A 187 -42.35 4.09 11.99
CA SER A 187 -41.95 3.02 11.09
C SER A 187 -42.54 3.12 9.68
N LEU A 188 -41.66 3.17 8.69
CA LEU A 188 -41.83 2.46 7.43
C LEU A 188 -40.48 1.82 7.09
N ALA A 189 -40.22 0.64 7.66
CA ALA A 189 -39.18 -0.24 7.17
C ALA A 189 -39.64 -0.82 5.83
N PRO A 190 -38.90 -0.63 4.73
CA PRO A 190 -39.12 -1.43 3.52
C PRO A 190 -38.62 -2.84 3.82
N VAL A 191 -39.54 -3.81 3.83
CA VAL A 191 -39.21 -5.23 3.82
C VAL A 191 -38.37 -5.50 2.56
N PRO A 192 -37.14 -6.03 2.65
CA PRO A 192 -36.40 -6.44 1.47
C PRO A 192 -37.10 -7.67 0.88
N ARG A 193 -37.88 -7.43 -0.18
CA ARG A 193 -38.35 -8.47 -1.07
C ARG A 193 -37.13 -9.02 -1.81
N PRO A 194 -36.85 -10.33 -1.79
CA PRO A 194 -35.88 -10.89 -2.73
C PRO A 194 -36.48 -10.70 -4.13
N ALA A 195 -36.00 -9.67 -4.83
CA ALA A 195 -36.29 -9.50 -6.23
C ALA A 195 -35.57 -10.63 -6.96
N ALA A 196 -36.35 -11.65 -7.33
CA ALA A 196 -35.98 -12.60 -8.34
C ALA A 196 -35.37 -11.85 -9.53
N THR A 197 -34.20 -12.32 -9.92
CA THR A 197 -33.50 -12.19 -11.20
C THR A 197 -34.33 -11.50 -12.28
N ALA A 198 -34.24 -10.17 -12.35
CA ALA A 198 -34.46 -9.48 -13.61
C ALA A 198 -33.23 -9.78 -14.47
N ALA A 199 -33.32 -10.87 -15.25
CA ALA A 199 -32.42 -11.17 -16.35
C ALA A 199 -32.60 -10.07 -17.41
N GLY A 200 -32.01 -8.90 -17.17
CA GLY A 200 -31.64 -7.98 -18.21
C GLY A 200 -30.44 -8.59 -18.93
N ALA A 201 -30.62 -8.90 -20.21
CA ALA A 201 -29.54 -9.28 -21.11
C ALA A 201 -28.57 -8.09 -21.29
N GLY A 202 -27.74 -7.86 -20.28
CA GLY A 202 -26.65 -6.91 -20.26
C GLY A 202 -25.47 -7.60 -19.59
N THR A 203 -24.36 -7.70 -20.29
CA THR A 203 -23.22 -8.57 -19.97
C THR A 203 -22.43 -8.11 -18.75
N THR A 204 -23.07 -8.13 -17.58
CA THR A 204 -22.61 -7.44 -16.37
C THR A 204 -21.53 -8.25 -15.68
N LEU A 205 -20.41 -7.57 -15.39
CA LEU A 205 -19.32 -8.11 -14.61
C LEU A 205 -19.58 -7.80 -13.14
N GLU A 206 -19.80 -8.82 -12.33
CA GLU A 206 -20.00 -8.69 -10.89
C GLU A 206 -18.78 -9.21 -10.13
N MET A 207 -18.36 -8.48 -9.11
CA MET A 207 -17.23 -8.84 -8.26
C MET A 207 -17.68 -8.81 -6.81
N GLN A 208 -17.56 -9.95 -6.13
CA GLN A 208 -17.89 -10.11 -4.72
C GLN A 208 -16.60 -10.31 -3.93
N PHE A 209 -16.43 -9.51 -2.88
CA PHE A 209 -15.21 -9.45 -2.10
C PHE A 209 -15.41 -10.18 -0.78
N ASN A 210 -14.79 -11.35 -0.62
CA ASN A 210 -14.79 -12.16 0.61
C ASN A 210 -13.66 -11.79 1.58
N GLY A 211 -12.91 -10.73 1.26
CA GLY A 211 -11.79 -10.21 2.03
C GLY A 211 -11.33 -8.88 1.45
N ASP A 212 -10.46 -8.18 2.16
CA ASP A 212 -9.94 -6.89 1.70
C ASP A 212 -9.12 -7.07 0.41
N SER A 213 -9.45 -6.29 -0.61
CA SER A 213 -8.78 -6.31 -1.91
C SER A 213 -8.74 -4.92 -2.51
N TRP A 214 -7.57 -4.48 -2.95
CA TRP A 214 -7.47 -3.27 -3.74
C TRP A 214 -7.78 -3.59 -5.21
N VAL A 215 -8.45 -2.66 -5.87
CA VAL A 215 -8.84 -2.76 -7.27
C VAL A 215 -8.30 -1.57 -8.05
N ASP A 216 -7.83 -1.83 -9.26
CA ASP A 216 -7.50 -0.82 -10.26
C ASP A 216 -8.20 -1.19 -11.58
N ILE A 217 -9.16 -0.37 -11.96
CA ILE A 217 -10.04 -0.58 -13.09
C ILE A 217 -9.79 0.55 -14.11
N GLY A 218 -9.37 0.17 -15.31
CA GLY A 218 -9.16 1.06 -16.44
C GLY A 218 -10.29 0.95 -17.46
N GLY A 219 -10.73 2.08 -17.99
CA GLY A 219 -11.73 2.20 -19.03
C GLY A 219 -11.15 2.13 -20.45
N PRO A 220 -12.00 2.21 -21.48
CA PRO A 220 -11.60 2.03 -22.88
C PRO A 220 -10.64 3.12 -23.40
N ASP A 221 -10.75 4.35 -22.88
CA ASP A 221 -9.90 5.48 -23.28
C ASP A 221 -8.56 5.53 -22.51
N GLY A 222 -8.26 4.49 -21.72
CA GLY A 222 -7.10 4.45 -20.81
C GLY A 222 -7.27 5.28 -19.53
N SER A 223 -8.44 5.88 -19.32
CA SER A 223 -8.81 6.55 -18.06
C SER A 223 -8.97 5.52 -16.94
N THR A 224 -8.69 5.94 -15.70
CA THR A 224 -8.99 5.11 -14.53
C THR A 224 -10.46 5.29 -14.16
N VAL A 225 -11.22 4.19 -14.18
CA VAL A 225 -12.63 4.15 -13.77
C VAL A 225 -12.73 4.12 -12.26
N GLU A 226 -11.95 3.24 -11.61
CA GLU A 226 -11.97 3.10 -10.16
C GLU A 226 -10.61 2.61 -9.63
N LYS A 227 -10.13 3.26 -8.56
CA LYS A 227 -8.99 2.83 -7.76
C LYS A 227 -9.37 2.92 -6.30
N ALA A 228 -9.63 1.77 -5.68
CA ALA A 228 -10.14 1.72 -4.31
C ALA A 228 -9.65 0.47 -3.57
N LEU A 229 -9.65 0.55 -2.25
CA LEU A 229 -9.56 -0.62 -1.37
C LEU A 229 -10.98 -1.03 -1.01
N ILE A 230 -11.41 -2.18 -1.52
CA ILE A 230 -12.74 -2.75 -1.25
C ILE A 230 -12.62 -3.69 -0.06
N ARG A 231 -13.55 -3.58 0.90
CA ARG A 231 -13.55 -4.41 2.11
C ARG A 231 -14.34 -5.70 1.90
N SER A 232 -14.09 -6.66 2.78
CA SER A 232 -14.88 -7.89 2.83
C SER A 232 -16.39 -7.63 2.95
N GLY A 233 -17.20 -8.39 2.21
CA GLY A 233 -18.66 -8.32 2.18
C GLY A 233 -19.24 -7.32 1.19
N GLU A 234 -18.39 -6.51 0.54
CA GLU A 234 -18.83 -5.54 -0.46
C GLU A 234 -18.87 -6.17 -1.87
N SER A 235 -19.75 -5.67 -2.73
CA SER A 235 -19.82 -6.07 -4.14
C SER A 235 -19.74 -4.87 -5.08
N ARG A 236 -19.23 -5.11 -6.28
CA ARG A 236 -19.15 -4.13 -7.36
C ARG A 236 -19.66 -4.75 -8.65
N SER A 237 -20.53 -4.03 -9.34
CA SER A 237 -21.06 -4.43 -10.64
C SER A 237 -20.69 -3.39 -11.70
N PHE A 238 -20.29 -3.86 -12.86
CA PHE A 238 -19.88 -3.02 -13.99
C PHE A 238 -20.60 -3.45 -15.26
N THR A 239 -21.05 -2.45 -16.03
CA THR A 239 -21.66 -2.68 -17.34
C THR A 239 -20.56 -2.96 -18.37
N PRO A 240 -20.77 -3.90 -19.32
CA PRO A 240 -19.79 -4.18 -20.36
C PRO A 240 -19.50 -2.91 -21.19
N GLY A 241 -18.23 -2.71 -21.53
CA GLY A 241 -17.76 -1.50 -22.21
C GLY A 241 -17.34 -0.33 -21.29
N GLN A 242 -17.70 -0.36 -19.99
CA GLN A 242 -17.16 0.62 -19.02
C GLN A 242 -15.75 0.27 -18.57
N VAL A 243 -15.43 -1.02 -18.55
CA VAL A 243 -14.17 -1.55 -18.04
C VAL A 243 -13.45 -2.30 -19.15
N THR A 244 -12.15 -2.08 -19.26
CA THR A 244 -11.28 -2.71 -20.26
C THR A 244 -10.15 -3.47 -19.60
N ARG A 245 -9.63 -2.95 -18.49
CA ARG A 245 -8.55 -3.58 -17.73
C ARG A 245 -8.93 -3.64 -16.27
N VAL A 246 -8.80 -4.80 -15.65
CA VAL A 246 -9.05 -4.99 -14.22
C VAL A 246 -7.82 -5.61 -13.58
N THR A 247 -7.35 -4.99 -12.50
CA THR A 247 -6.31 -5.53 -11.63
C THR A 247 -6.87 -5.68 -10.22
N LEU A 248 -6.80 -6.90 -9.69
CA LEU A 248 -7.24 -7.25 -8.34
C LEU A 248 -6.03 -7.64 -7.49
N GLY A 249 -5.87 -7.02 -6.33
CA GLY A 249 -4.71 -7.19 -5.48
C GLY A 249 -4.67 -8.44 -4.61
N ASN A 250 -5.83 -8.87 -4.11
CA ASN A 250 -6.02 -10.08 -3.31
C ASN A 250 -7.03 -10.98 -4.03
N ALA A 251 -6.60 -11.55 -5.15
CA ALA A 251 -7.48 -12.26 -6.07
C ALA A 251 -8.11 -13.53 -5.46
N SER A 252 -7.45 -14.17 -4.48
CA SER A 252 -8.03 -15.32 -3.77
C SER A 252 -9.25 -14.98 -2.93
N ALA A 253 -9.39 -13.71 -2.55
CA ALA A 253 -10.51 -13.22 -1.75
C ALA A 253 -11.61 -12.58 -2.61
N VAL A 254 -11.49 -12.59 -3.95
CA VAL A 254 -12.48 -11.97 -4.86
C VAL A 254 -13.07 -13.05 -5.76
N GLN A 255 -14.40 -13.12 -5.80
CA GLN A 255 -15.12 -13.95 -6.73
C GLN A 255 -15.67 -13.07 -7.85
N VAL A 256 -15.24 -13.33 -9.08
CA VAL A 256 -15.70 -12.62 -10.27
C VAL A 256 -16.73 -13.49 -10.98
N GLN A 257 -17.90 -12.92 -11.24
CA GLN A 257 -18.97 -13.55 -11.98
C GLN A 257 -19.26 -12.76 -13.25
N GLN A 258 -19.41 -13.47 -14.36
CA GLN A 258 -19.83 -12.89 -15.64
C GLN A 258 -21.16 -13.55 -16.00
N ASN A 259 -22.23 -12.77 -16.12
CA ASN A 259 -23.58 -13.28 -16.45
C ASN A 259 -24.07 -14.40 -15.50
N GLY A 260 -23.65 -14.35 -14.23
CA GLY A 260 -23.96 -15.37 -13.23
C GLY A 260 -23.09 -16.64 -13.30
N ALA A 261 -22.16 -16.74 -14.25
CA ALA A 261 -21.14 -17.79 -14.27
C ALA A 261 -19.89 -17.32 -13.54
N ILE A 262 -19.41 -18.11 -12.58
CA ILE A 262 -18.16 -17.83 -11.87
C ILE A 262 -17.00 -17.98 -12.87
N VAL A 263 -16.19 -16.93 -12.99
CA VAL A 263 -14.98 -16.94 -13.82
C VAL A 263 -13.82 -17.45 -12.99
N ASP A 264 -13.13 -18.48 -13.49
CA ASP A 264 -11.90 -18.93 -12.87
C ASP A 264 -10.78 -17.89 -13.08
N LEU A 265 -10.29 -17.34 -11.98
CA LEU A 265 -9.22 -16.34 -11.97
C LEU A 265 -7.83 -16.98 -11.92
N ALA A 266 -7.70 -18.27 -11.63
CA ALA A 266 -6.40 -18.94 -11.49
C ALA A 266 -5.46 -18.75 -12.69
N PRO A 267 -5.93 -18.78 -13.96
CA PRO A 267 -5.07 -18.52 -15.12
C PRO A 267 -4.53 -17.08 -15.19
N TYR A 268 -5.20 -16.13 -14.54
CA TYR A 268 -4.89 -14.71 -14.55
C TYR A 268 -4.14 -14.24 -13.30
N GLN A 269 -3.97 -15.12 -12.32
CA GLN A 269 -3.31 -14.85 -11.06
C GLN A 269 -1.79 -15.01 -11.16
N ARG A 270 -1.06 -13.98 -10.72
CA ARG A 270 0.38 -14.07 -10.44
C ARG A 270 0.62 -13.69 -8.98
N ALA A 271 1.09 -14.67 -8.19
CA ALA A 271 1.17 -14.60 -6.74
C ALA A 271 -0.21 -14.38 -6.10
N ASN A 272 -0.57 -13.15 -5.70
CA ASN A 272 -1.90 -12.83 -5.17
C ASN A 272 -2.65 -11.79 -6.02
N VAL A 273 -2.07 -11.34 -7.14
CA VAL A 273 -2.64 -10.31 -7.99
C VAL A 273 -3.20 -10.94 -9.26
N ALA A 274 -4.48 -10.72 -9.55
CA ALA A 274 -5.09 -11.11 -10.83
C ALA A 274 -5.11 -9.91 -11.78
N ARG A 275 -4.72 -10.14 -13.03
CA ARG A 275 -4.77 -9.12 -14.10
C ARG A 275 -5.44 -9.73 -15.32
N PHE A 276 -6.53 -9.10 -15.75
CA PHE A 276 -7.24 -9.52 -16.94
C PHE A 276 -7.82 -8.33 -17.68
N GLN A 277 -8.08 -8.54 -18.97
CA GLN A 277 -8.83 -7.60 -19.79
C GLN A 277 -10.28 -8.03 -19.86
N VAL A 278 -11.17 -7.06 -20.01
CA VAL A 278 -12.60 -7.28 -20.20
C VAL A 278 -12.93 -6.80 -21.60
N SER A 279 -13.42 -7.69 -22.46
CA SER A 279 -13.83 -7.33 -23.81
C SER A 279 -15.05 -6.42 -23.78
N SER A 280 -15.37 -5.77 -24.90
CA SER A 280 -16.59 -4.97 -25.05
C SER A 280 -17.86 -5.80 -24.82
N GLU A 281 -17.78 -7.13 -24.92
CA GLU A 281 -18.84 -8.07 -24.57
C GLU A 281 -18.76 -8.57 -23.12
N GLY A 282 -17.93 -7.97 -22.27
CA GLY A 282 -17.79 -8.35 -20.87
C GLY A 282 -16.96 -9.61 -20.61
N SER A 283 -16.38 -10.24 -21.64
CA SER A 283 -15.61 -11.49 -21.51
C SER A 283 -14.21 -11.23 -20.96
N VAL A 284 -13.77 -12.09 -20.04
CA VAL A 284 -12.46 -12.01 -19.40
C VAL A 284 -11.40 -12.67 -20.28
N VAL A 285 -10.42 -11.90 -20.73
CA VAL A 285 -9.33 -12.32 -21.63
C VAL A 285 -7.98 -12.06 -20.94
N PRO A 286 -6.96 -12.93 -21.12
CA PRO A 286 -5.63 -12.68 -20.57
C PRO A 286 -5.06 -11.37 -21.10
N VAL A 287 -4.26 -10.68 -20.28
CA VAL A 287 -3.56 -9.47 -20.72
C VAL A 287 -2.51 -9.86 -21.77
N SER A 288 -2.79 -9.55 -23.03
CA SER A 288 -1.78 -9.56 -24.10
C SER A 288 -0.71 -8.52 -23.77
N HIS A 289 0.53 -9.00 -23.62
CA HIS A 289 1.72 -8.20 -23.37
C HIS A 289 2.16 -7.44 -24.62
#